data_AF-A0A2N1PVY1-F1
#
_entry.id   AF-A0A2N1PVY1-F1
#
_cell.length_a   1.000
_cell.length_b   1.000
_cell.length_c   1.000
_cell.angle_alpha   90.00
_cell.angle_beta   90.00
_cell.angle_gamma   90.00
#
_symmetry.space_group_name_H-M   'P 1'
#
loop_
_entity.id
_entity.type
_entity.pdbx_description
1 polymer ?
#
loop_
_entity_poly.entity_id
_entity_poly.type
_entity_poly.pdbx_seq_one_letter_code
_entity_poly.pdbx_strand_id
1 'polypeptide(L)'
;MSRLKAFQEKMKKRTKMEVFKGLFQSFTMTAIVVVAAVVLIPKSPKASFDEVKAFSHEVIYSLNVTDSDNVVKEDELTVILESQTERFESVVSIGKSFGSFTGLKENTKYNLKVVYNKGF
;
A
#
# COMPACT_ATOMS: atom_id res chain seq x y z
N MET A 1 -61.69 -8.75 -42.39
CA MET A 1 -61.32 -9.79 -41.40
C MET A 1 -62.42 -9.87 -40.34
N SER A 2 -62.82 -11.08 -39.93
CA SER A 2 -63.95 -11.28 -38.98
C SER A 2 -63.58 -10.84 -37.55
N ARG A 3 -64.48 -10.08 -36.89
CA ARG A 3 -64.31 -9.54 -35.52
C ARG A 3 -63.96 -10.61 -34.48
N LEU A 4 -64.38 -11.86 -34.69
CA LEU A 4 -64.06 -13.01 -33.84
C LEU A 4 -62.58 -13.42 -33.92
N LYS A 5 -61.95 -13.34 -35.09
CA LYS A 5 -60.52 -13.65 -35.26
C LYS A 5 -59.63 -12.63 -34.53
N ALA A 6 -60.00 -11.35 -34.58
CA ALA A 6 -59.30 -10.28 -33.85
C ALA A 6 -59.44 -10.42 -32.33
N PHE A 7 -60.57 -10.95 -31.83
CA PHE A 7 -60.78 -11.21 -30.41
C PHE A 7 -59.97 -12.42 -29.92
N GLN A 8 -59.92 -13.50 -30.70
CA GLN A 8 -59.11 -14.69 -30.39
C GLN A 8 -57.61 -14.40 -30.37
N GLU A 9 -57.10 -13.56 -31.29
CA GLU A 9 -55.69 -13.15 -31.28
C GLU A 9 -55.33 -12.28 -30.07
N LYS A 10 -56.23 -11.41 -29.61
CA LYS A 10 -56.04 -10.61 -28.38
C LYS A 10 -55.98 -11.48 -27.12
N MET A 11 -56.82 -12.52 -27.03
CA MET A 11 -56.84 -13.46 -25.89
C MET A 11 -55.57 -14.31 -25.81
N LYS A 12 -55.03 -14.76 -26.96
CA LYS A 12 -53.79 -15.56 -27.04
C LYS A 12 -52.51 -14.78 -26.68
N LYS A 13 -52.48 -13.47 -26.95
CA LYS A 13 -51.32 -12.60 -26.63
C LYS A 13 -51.28 -12.20 -25.15
N ARG A 14 -52.43 -12.06 -24.48
CA ARG A 14 -52.48 -11.69 -23.05
C ARG A 14 -52.03 -12.81 -22.11
N THR A 15 -52.42 -14.05 -22.41
CA THR A 15 -52.15 -15.22 -21.54
C THR A 15 -50.67 -15.49 -21.32
N LYS A 16 -49.82 -15.35 -22.35
CA LYS A 16 -48.37 -15.59 -22.17
C LYS A 16 -47.73 -14.53 -21.28
N MET A 17 -48.03 -13.25 -21.53
CA MET A 17 -47.40 -12.13 -20.82
C MET A 17 -47.83 -12.04 -19.36
N GLU A 18 -49.09 -12.37 -19.06
CA GLU A 18 -49.63 -12.43 -17.70
C GLU A 18 -49.03 -13.59 -16.89
N VAL A 19 -48.80 -14.75 -17.52
CA VAL A 19 -48.12 -15.90 -16.87
C VAL A 19 -46.66 -15.58 -16.55
N PHE A 20 -45.93 -14.91 -17.46
CA PHE A 20 -44.57 -14.46 -17.17
C PHE A 20 -44.54 -13.42 -16.05
N LYS A 21 -45.47 -12.46 -16.02
CA LYS A 21 -45.56 -11.48 -14.93
C LYS A 21 -45.83 -12.12 -13.57
N GLY A 22 -46.71 -13.14 -13.52
CA GLY A 22 -46.99 -13.88 -12.27
C GLY A 22 -45.77 -14.63 -11.74
N LEU A 23 -44.93 -15.18 -12.62
CA LEU A 23 -43.68 -15.85 -12.23
C LEU A 23 -42.60 -14.88 -11.75
N PHE A 24 -42.49 -13.66 -12.30
CA PHE A 24 -41.52 -12.67 -11.83
C PHE A 24 -41.98 -11.93 -10.56
N GLN A 25 -43.28 -11.83 -10.32
CA GLN A 25 -43.81 -11.19 -9.09
C GLN A 25 -43.57 -12.01 -7.82
N SER A 26 -43.29 -13.32 -7.90
CA SER A 26 -43.08 -14.17 -6.72
C SER A 26 -41.63 -14.22 -6.22
N PHE A 27 -40.68 -13.57 -6.91
CA PHE A 27 -39.27 -13.59 -6.52
C PHE A 27 -38.78 -12.18 -6.15
N THR A 28 -39.35 -11.62 -5.09
CA THR A 28 -38.70 -10.50 -4.37
C THR A 28 -37.52 -11.08 -3.59
N MET A 29 -36.44 -11.38 -4.30
CA MET A 29 -35.22 -11.92 -3.71
C MET A 29 -34.45 -10.74 -3.12
N THR A 30 -34.46 -10.60 -1.80
CA THR A 30 -33.61 -9.64 -1.10
C THR A 30 -32.16 -10.05 -1.30
N ALA A 31 -31.44 -9.33 -2.17
CA ALA A 31 -30.02 -9.55 -2.38
C ALA A 31 -29.25 -8.98 -1.17
N ILE A 32 -28.67 -9.86 -0.36
CA ILE A 32 -27.73 -9.45 0.69
C ILE A 32 -26.35 -9.36 0.03
N VAL A 33 -25.87 -8.14 -0.20
CA VAL A 33 -24.50 -7.91 -0.69
C VAL A 33 -23.58 -7.83 0.51
N VAL A 34 -22.71 -8.84 0.66
CA VAL A 34 -21.63 -8.80 1.64
C VAL A 34 -20.43 -8.11 0.99
N VAL A 35 -20.12 -6.88 1.42
CA VAL A 35 -18.91 -6.17 1.01
C VAL A 35 -17.78 -6.60 1.94
N ALA A 36 -16.92 -7.49 1.46
CA ALA A 36 -15.67 -7.79 2.13
C ALA A 36 -14.67 -6.65 1.85
N ALA A 37 -14.42 -5.80 2.85
CA ALA A 37 -13.29 -4.87 2.78
C ALA A 37 -12.00 -5.66 2.99
N VAL A 38 -11.17 -5.75 1.95
CA VAL A 38 -9.81 -6.30 2.10
C VAL A 38 -8.93 -5.19 2.66
N VAL A 39 -8.50 -5.34 3.92
CA VAL A 39 -7.50 -4.44 4.50
C VAL A 39 -6.14 -4.83 3.93
N LEU A 40 -5.65 -4.07 2.96
CA LEU A 40 -4.28 -4.21 2.44
C LEU A 40 -3.32 -3.59 3.45
N ILE A 41 -2.55 -4.43 4.14
CA ILE A 41 -1.45 -3.97 5.00
C ILE A 41 -0.27 -3.67 4.08
N PRO A 42 0.19 -2.40 3.98
CA PRO A 42 1.31 -2.06 3.12
C PRO A 42 2.60 -2.71 3.66
N LYS A 43 3.47 -3.13 2.75
CA LYS A 43 4.79 -3.65 3.06
C LYS A 43 5.65 -2.53 3.64
N SER A 44 6.43 -2.87 4.66
CA SER A 44 7.39 -1.91 5.23
C SER A 44 8.56 -1.67 4.26
N PRO A 45 9.12 -0.45 4.24
CA PRO A 45 10.32 -0.15 3.47
C PRO A 45 11.49 -1.02 3.97
N LYS A 46 12.43 -1.32 3.07
CA LYS A 46 13.63 -2.10 3.36
C LYS A 46 14.87 -1.28 3.09
N ALA A 47 15.77 -1.24 4.06
CA ALA A 47 17.07 -0.59 3.97
C ALA A 47 18.19 -1.63 4.09
N SER A 48 19.23 -1.50 3.27
CA SER A 48 20.44 -2.33 3.32
C SER A 48 21.67 -1.47 3.13
N PHE A 49 22.67 -1.65 3.98
CA PHE A 49 24.00 -1.09 3.73
C PHE A 49 24.72 -2.00 2.75
N ASP A 50 24.97 -1.48 1.54
CA ASP A 50 25.74 -2.19 0.51
C ASP A 50 27.23 -2.20 0.90
N GLU A 51 27.72 -1.14 1.54
CA GLU A 51 29.10 -1.03 2.03
C GLU A 51 29.16 -0.12 3.26
N VAL A 52 30.02 -0.47 4.23
CA VAL A 52 30.37 0.39 5.37
C VAL A 52 31.87 0.29 5.60
N LYS A 53 32.56 1.43 5.65
CA LYS A 53 33.98 1.54 5.97
C LYS A 53 34.17 2.43 7.18
N ALA A 54 34.91 1.96 8.16
CA ALA A 54 35.25 2.70 9.36
C ALA A 54 36.74 3.06 9.37
N PHE A 55 37.02 4.33 9.64
CA PHE A 55 38.34 4.91 9.85
C PHE A 55 38.40 5.52 11.27
N SER A 56 39.57 5.97 11.72
CA SER A 56 39.75 6.48 13.08
C SER A 56 38.78 7.59 13.47
N HIS A 57 38.44 8.48 12.53
CA HIS A 57 37.57 9.64 12.77
C HIS A 57 36.41 9.75 11.78
N GLU A 58 36.16 8.70 10.99
CA GLU A 58 35.17 8.75 9.92
C GLU A 58 34.50 7.40 9.71
N VAL A 59 33.20 7.41 9.42
CA VAL A 59 32.48 6.25 8.88
C VAL A 59 31.87 6.65 7.55
N ILE A 60 32.18 5.90 6.49
CA ILE A 60 31.63 6.07 5.14
C ILE A 60 30.66 4.92 4.87
N TYR A 61 29.51 5.21 4.27
CA TYR A 61 28.50 4.20 3.95
C TYR A 61 27.91 4.35 2.54
N SER A 62 27.51 3.21 1.98
CA SER A 62 26.63 3.09 0.82
C SER A 62 25.34 2.43 1.29
N LEU A 63 24.21 3.09 1.08
CA LEU A 63 22.90 2.67 1.54
C LEU A 63 21.94 2.53 0.36
N ASN A 64 21.22 1.43 0.31
CA ASN A 64 20.12 1.22 -0.62
C ASN A 64 18.80 1.08 0.17
N VAL A 65 17.84 1.96 -0.11
CA VAL A 65 16.49 1.93 0.47
C VAL A 65 15.48 1.63 -0.62
N THR A 66 14.57 0.69 -0.36
CA THR A 66 13.50 0.27 -1.26
C THR A 66 12.17 0.35 -0.56
N ASP A 67 11.17 0.87 -1.26
CA ASP A 67 9.80 0.96 -0.78
C ASP A 67 8.86 0.60 -1.94
N SER A 68 8.24 -0.59 -1.87
CA SER A 68 7.37 -1.06 -2.95
C SER A 68 5.99 -0.41 -2.93
N ASP A 69 5.58 0.07 -1.76
CA ASP A 69 4.21 0.50 -1.49
C ASP A 69 4.15 2.04 -1.30
N ASN A 70 5.28 2.74 -1.54
CA ASN A 70 5.45 4.19 -1.42
C ASN A 70 4.89 4.75 -0.10
N VAL A 71 5.21 4.07 0.99
CA VAL A 71 4.79 4.43 2.35
C VAL A 71 5.61 5.62 2.87
N VAL A 72 6.88 5.68 2.53
CA VAL A 72 7.82 6.69 3.00
C VAL A 72 7.73 7.95 2.15
N LYS A 73 7.58 9.12 2.78
CA LYS A 73 7.69 10.41 2.10
C LYS A 73 9.13 10.91 2.08
N GLU A 74 9.40 11.83 1.17
CA GLU A 74 10.66 12.56 1.15
C GLU A 74 10.93 13.21 2.52
N ASP A 75 12.19 13.22 2.95
CA ASP A 75 12.68 13.71 4.26
C ASP A 75 12.28 12.91 5.50
N GLU A 76 11.56 11.79 5.38
CA GLU A 76 11.20 10.94 6.54
C GLU A 76 12.23 9.84 6.84
N LEU A 77 13.27 9.71 6.02
CA LEU A 77 14.35 8.73 6.17
C LEU A 77 15.61 9.38 6.69
N THR A 78 16.16 8.79 7.75
CA THR A 78 17.36 9.31 8.39
C THR A 78 18.35 8.18 8.66
N VAL A 79 19.59 8.38 8.24
CA VAL A 79 20.73 7.58 8.69
C VAL A 79 21.24 8.18 9.98
N ILE A 80 21.36 7.35 11.00
CA ILE A 80 21.77 7.77 12.34
C ILE A 80 23.02 6.98 12.71
N LEU A 81 24.07 7.71 13.08
CA LEU A 81 25.26 7.16 13.70
C LEU A 81 25.30 7.64 15.16
N GLU A 82 25.24 6.71 16.11
CA GLU A 82 25.18 7.06 17.53
C GLU A 82 26.16 6.25 18.38
N SER A 83 26.69 6.89 19.42
CA SER A 83 27.44 6.27 20.51
C SER A 83 26.70 6.48 21.83
N GLN A 84 27.36 6.19 22.95
CA GLN A 84 26.81 6.49 24.28
C GLN A 84 26.71 7.99 24.58
N THR A 85 27.43 8.85 23.83
CA THR A 85 27.53 10.30 24.14
C THR A 85 27.24 11.21 22.94
N GLU A 86 27.21 10.66 21.73
CA GLU A 86 27.09 11.43 20.48
C GLU A 86 26.04 10.80 19.58
N ARG A 87 25.39 11.65 18.81
CA ARG A 87 24.42 11.25 17.81
C ARG A 87 24.53 12.17 16.61
N PHE A 88 24.71 11.57 15.46
CA PHE A 88 24.79 12.23 14.17
C PHE A 88 23.65 11.73 13.29
N GLU A 89 23.07 12.62 12.52
CA GLU A 89 21.92 12.35 11.67
C GLU A 89 22.15 12.92 10.28
N SER A 90 21.73 12.17 9.27
CA SER A 90 21.74 12.61 7.87
C SER A 90 20.46 12.16 7.18
N VAL A 91 19.75 13.10 6.57
CA VAL A 91 18.54 12.80 5.80
C VAL A 91 18.94 12.13 4.49
N VAL A 92 18.22 11.08 4.11
CA VAL A 92 18.45 10.34 2.87
C VAL A 92 17.15 10.11 2.12
N SER A 93 17.23 9.96 0.81
CA SER A 93 16.09 9.64 -0.04
C SER A 93 16.00 8.13 -0.32
N ILE A 94 14.85 7.69 -0.86
CA ILE A 94 14.66 6.34 -1.37
C ILE A 94 15.65 6.09 -2.52
N GLY A 95 16.14 4.85 -2.64
CA GLY A 95 17.12 4.44 -3.63
C GLY A 95 18.54 4.36 -3.05
N LYS A 96 19.53 4.55 -3.92
CA LYS A 96 20.95 4.49 -3.54
C LYS A 96 21.43 5.84 -3.04
N SER A 97 22.05 5.85 -1.88
CA SER A 97 22.65 7.02 -1.25
C SER A 97 24.05 6.69 -0.73
N PHE A 98 24.92 7.70 -0.74
CA PHE A 98 26.27 7.64 -0.22
C PHE A 98 26.46 8.78 0.77
N GLY A 99 27.18 8.52 1.85
CA GLY A 99 27.46 9.56 2.85
C GLY A 99 28.59 9.19 3.77
N SER A 100 29.00 10.15 4.58
CA SER A 100 29.96 9.90 5.65
C SER A 100 29.66 10.75 6.90
N PHE A 101 30.12 10.24 8.03
CA PHE A 101 30.15 10.95 9.30
C PHE A 101 31.60 11.15 9.70
N THR A 102 32.03 12.41 9.80
CA THR A 102 33.41 12.81 10.12
C THR A 102 33.52 13.38 11.54
N GLY A 103 34.74 13.47 12.07
CA GLY A 103 34.99 14.05 13.39
C GLY A 103 34.59 13.12 14.53
N LEU A 104 34.57 11.81 14.27
CA LEU A 104 34.26 10.78 15.25
C LEU A 104 35.41 10.63 16.25
N LYS A 105 35.09 10.29 17.48
CA LYS A 105 36.10 9.99 18.50
C LYS A 105 36.73 8.64 18.23
N GLU A 106 38.05 8.60 18.28
CA GLU A 106 38.79 7.34 18.19
C GLU A 106 38.39 6.38 19.32
N ASN A 107 38.57 5.07 19.07
CA ASN A 107 38.31 4.00 20.03
C ASN A 107 36.87 4.01 20.62
N THR A 108 35.92 4.60 19.90
CA THR A 108 34.52 4.68 20.32
C THR A 108 33.66 3.74 19.49
N LYS A 109 32.79 2.98 20.15
CA LYS A 109 31.80 2.13 19.47
C LYS A 109 30.63 2.99 19.01
N TYR A 110 30.38 2.98 17.71
CA TYR A 110 29.22 3.59 17.09
C TYR A 110 28.27 2.53 16.54
N ASN A 111 26.97 2.82 16.60
CA ASN A 111 25.92 2.05 15.95
C ASN A 111 25.36 2.87 14.78
N LEU A 112 25.42 2.29 13.59
CA LEU A 112 24.85 2.87 12.38
C LEU A 112 23.49 2.22 12.12
N LYS A 113 22.44 3.03 11.93
CA LYS A 113 21.08 2.56 11.66
C LYS A 113 20.37 3.48 10.67
N VAL A 114 19.37 2.93 10.00
CA VAL A 114 18.43 3.70 9.17
C VAL A 114 17.08 3.68 9.87
N VAL A 115 16.50 4.84 10.04
CA VAL A 115 15.20 5.03 10.69
C VAL A 115 14.29 5.75 9.72
N TYR A 116 13.02 5.36 9.72
CA TYR A 116 11.98 6.09 9.01
C TYR A 116 10.88 6.48 10.00
N ASN A 117 10.36 7.70 9.87
CA ASN A 117 9.22 8.15 10.66
C ASN A 117 7.93 7.63 10.01
N LYS A 118 7.10 6.90 10.76
CA LYS A 118 5.82 6.38 10.25
C LYS A 118 4.70 7.42 10.24
N GLY A 119 4.89 8.57 10.91
CA GLY A 119 3.80 9.42 11.35
C GLY A 119 2.94 8.72 12.41
N PHE A 120 2.46 9.46 13.40
CA PHE A 120 1.42 9.00 14.34
C PHE A 120 0.11 9.71 14.02
#